data_AF-A0A059LCG9-F1
#
_entry.id   AF-A0A059LCG9-F1
#
_cell.length_a   1.000
_cell.length_b   1.000
_cell.length_c   1.000
_cell.angle_alpha   90.00
_cell.angle_beta   90.00
_cell.angle_gamma   90.00
#
_symmetry.space_group_name_H-M   'P 1'
#
loop_
_entity.id
_entity.type
_entity.pdbx_description
1 polymer ?
#
loop_
_entity_poly.entity_id
_entity_poly.type
_entity_poly.pdbx_seq_one_letter_code
_entity_poly.pdbx_strand_id
1 'polypeptide(L)' 'ESMGAIKDKVRLLGEEPKIGAHGNPVIFMHPKDMAGVLTELEEVKGST' A
#
# COMPACT_ATOMS: atom_id res chain seq x y z
N GLU A 1 12.89 2.42 5.30
CA GLU A 1 13.21 1.85 3.97
C GLU A 1 12.24 0.76 3.52
N SER A 2 11.03 0.68 4.10
CA SER A 2 10.13 -0.48 3.96
C SER A 2 9.30 -0.52 2.67
N MET A 3 9.06 0.63 2.01
CA MET A 3 8.19 0.73 0.83
C MET A 3 8.95 0.94 -0.49
N GLY A 4 10.28 1.10 -0.45
CA GLY A 4 11.10 1.44 -1.61
C GLY A 4 11.06 0.36 -2.70
N ALA A 5 11.11 -0.91 -2.32
CA ALA A 5 11.13 -2.04 -3.25
C ALA A 5 9.81 -2.24 -4.04
N ILE A 6 8.69 -1.68 -3.58
CA ILE A 6 7.37 -1.84 -4.21
C ILE A 6 7.11 -0.76 -5.26
N LYS A 7 7.55 0.49 -5.00
CA LYS A 7 7.32 1.64 -5.90
C LYS A 7 7.89 1.43 -7.30
N ASP A 8 9.00 0.70 -7.43
CA ASP A 8 9.63 0.45 -8.72
C ASP A 8 8.93 -0.63 -9.56
N LYS A 9 8.02 -1.40 -8.96
CA LYS A 9 7.33 -2.53 -9.63
C LYS A 9 5.83 -2.31 -9.81
N VAL A 10 5.23 -1.40 -9.04
CA VAL A 10 3.80 -1.17 -9.00
C VAL A 10 3.51 0.31 -8.88
N ARG A 11 2.55 0.82 -9.65
CA ARG A 11 2.06 2.19 -9.47
C ARG A 11 1.24 2.28 -8.19
N LEU A 12 1.69 3.14 -7.29
CA LEU A 12 0.93 3.48 -6.08
C LEU A 12 -0.02 4.64 -6.36
N LEU A 13 -1.18 4.61 -5.73
CA LEU A 13 -2.13 5.72 -5.72
C LEU A 13 -1.80 6.63 -4.53
N GLY A 14 -0.78 7.46 -4.70
CA GLY A 14 -0.29 8.41 -3.69
C GLY A 14 1.22 8.32 -3.48
N GLU A 15 1.81 9.40 -2.98
CA GLU A 15 3.25 9.45 -2.69
C GLU A 15 3.59 8.86 -1.32
N GLU A 16 2.70 9.06 -0.35
CA GLU A 16 2.87 8.66 1.05
C GLU A 16 1.64 7.90 1.58
N PRO A 17 1.82 6.94 2.51
CA PRO A 17 0.72 6.30 3.19
C PRO A 17 -0.15 7.28 3.97
N LYS A 18 -1.44 6.95 4.11
CA LYS A 18 -2.41 7.72 4.90
C LYS A 18 -3.00 6.84 6.00
N ILE A 19 -3.60 7.44 7.02
CA ILE A 19 -4.27 6.64 8.06
C ILE A 19 -5.58 6.06 7.52
N GLY A 20 -5.67 4.73 7.53
CA GLY A 20 -6.83 3.95 7.09
C GLY A 20 -7.87 3.73 8.20
N ALA A 21 -8.92 2.97 7.89
CA ALA A 21 -10.07 2.77 8.77
C ALA A 21 -9.73 2.08 10.10
N HIS A 22 -8.66 1.27 10.12
CA HIS A 22 -8.18 0.59 11.33
C HIS A 22 -7.19 1.42 12.16
N GLY A 23 -6.95 2.69 11.78
CA GLY A 23 -5.94 3.54 12.42
C GLY A 23 -4.50 3.21 12.01
N ASN A 24 -4.31 2.34 11.02
CA ASN A 24 -3.01 1.93 10.50
C ASN A 24 -2.65 2.72 9.23
N PRO A 25 -1.34 2.94 8.94
CA PRO A 25 -0.92 3.47 7.65
C PRO A 25 -1.32 2.55 6.50
N VAL A 26 -1.95 3.10 5.47
CA VAL A 26 -2.37 2.41 4.24
C VAL A 26 -1.92 3.13 2.98
N ILE A 27 -1.66 2.37 1.92
CA ILE A 27 -1.47 2.90 0.55
C ILE A 27 -2.10 1.94 -0.46
N PHE A 28 -2.59 2.48 -1.57
CA PHE A 28 -3.26 1.69 -2.59
C PHE A 28 -2.35 1.41 -3.79
N MET A 29 -2.47 0.21 -4.35
CA MET A 29 -1.88 -0.18 -5.63
C MET A 29 -2.88 0.04 -6.77
N HIS A 30 -2.39 0.54 -7.91
CA HIS A 30 -3.23 0.86 -9.06
C HIS A 30 -3.81 -0.43 -9.70
N PRO A 31 -5.12 -0.53 -9.97
CA PRO A 31 -5.77 -1.74 -10.50
C PRO A 31 -5.15 -2.31 -11.78
N LYS A 32 -4.68 -1.44 -12.69
CA LYS A 32 -3.98 -1.84 -13.92
C LYS A 32 -2.68 -2.66 -13.68
N ASP A 33 -2.09 -2.61 -12.48
CA ASP A 33 -0.96 -3.46 -12.10
C ASP A 33 -1.40 -4.69 -11.27
N MET A 34 -2.68 -4.75 -10.86
CA MET A 34 -3.25 -5.75 -9.95
C MET A 34 -4.46 -6.46 -10.57
N ALA A 35 -4.37 -6.84 -11.85
CA ALA A 35 -5.42 -7.58 -12.58
C ALA A 35 -6.83 -6.97 -12.50
N GLY A 36 -6.92 -5.64 -12.47
CA GLY A 36 -8.18 -4.91 -12.37
C GLY A 36 -8.73 -4.72 -10.95
N VAL A 37 -8.00 -5.17 -9.92
CA VAL A 37 -8.42 -5.09 -8.52
C VAL A 37 -7.71 -3.94 -7.81
N LEU A 38 -8.49 -3.03 -7.20
CA LEU A 38 -7.94 -2.04 -6.29
C LEU A 38 -7.47 -2.74 -5.01
N THR A 39 -6.17 -2.69 -4.73
CA THR A 39 -5.56 -3.41 -3.61
C THR A 39 -5.00 -2.43 -2.59
N GLU A 40 -5.36 -2.61 -1.32
CA GLU A 40 -4.84 -1.85 -0.18
C GLU A 40 -3.66 -2.61 0.46
N LEU A 41 -2.58 -1.89 0.76
CA LEU A 41 -1.49 -2.36 1.61
C LEU A 41 -1.64 -1.67 2.97
N GLU A 42 -1.83 -2.45 4.03
CA GLU A 42 -1.93 -1.96 5.41
C GLU A 42 -0.70 -2.38 6.22
N GLU A 43 -0.07 -1.41 6.91
CA GLU A 43 1.01 -1.69 7.84
C GLU A 43 0.45 -2.11 9.20
N VAL A 44 0.48 -3.42 9.47
CA VAL A 44 0.09 -3.99 10.76
C VAL A 44 1.31 -4.16 11.66
N LYS A 45 1.16 -3.88 12.96
CA LYS A 45 2.18 -4.26 13.94
C LYS A 45 2.22 -5.77 14.05
N GLY A 46 3.34 -6.39 13.67
CA GLY A 46 3.53 -7.83 13.85
C GLY A 46 3.35 -8.20 15.31
N SER A 47 2.46 -9.16 15.59
CA SER A 47 2.43 -9.80 16.91
C SER A 47 3.70 -10.63 17.04
N THR A 48 4.64 -10.16 17.85
CA THR A 48 5.74 -10.98 18.40
C THR A 48 5.22 -12.28 18.98
#